data_AF-W2TFC4-F1
#
_entry.id   AF-W2TFC4-F1
#
_cell.length_a   1.000
_cell.length_b   1.000
_cell.length_c   1.000
_cell.angle_alpha   90.00
_cell.angle_beta   90.00
_cell.angle_gamma   90.00
#
_symmetry.space_group_name_H-M   'P 1'
#
loop_
_entity.id
_entity.type
_entity.pdbx_description
1 polymer ?
#
loop_
_entity_poly.entity_id
_entity_poly.type
_entity_poly.pdbx_seq_one_letter_code
_entity_poly.pdbx_strand_id
1 'polypeptide(L)'
;FQLLFGYFDTNVGLKGDPKSYTNICKQINVDPSQVLFLTDIEAEARAAREAGLQTMLVVREGNAPLSEEAIRDFSVIHSLGEIV
;
A
#
# COMPACT_ATOMS: atom_id res chain seq x y z
N PHE A 1 11.84 -8.57 -9.83
CA PHE A 1 11.00 -7.42 -9.44
C PHE A 1 11.87 -6.17 -9.41
N GLN A 2 11.47 -5.10 -10.09
CA GLN A 2 12.16 -3.80 -10.05
C GLN A 2 11.60 -3.03 -8.85
N LEU A 3 12.44 -2.70 -7.86
CA LEU A 3 12.03 -1.87 -6.75
C LEU A 3 12.02 -0.40 -7.20
N LEU A 4 10.85 0.23 -7.16
CA LEU A 4 10.71 1.67 -7.32
C LEU A 4 10.85 2.32 -5.93
N PHE A 5 11.94 3.05 -5.71
CA PHE A 5 12.14 3.84 -4.50
C PHE A 5 11.81 5.31 -4.80
N GLY A 6 10.88 5.88 -4.03
CA GLY A 6 10.53 7.29 -4.09
C GLY A 6 9.97 7.77 -2.75
N TYR A 7 10.28 9.00 -2.35
CA TYR A 7 9.69 9.65 -1.19
C TYR A 7 8.47 10.45 -1.64
N PHE A 8 7.27 9.91 -1.41
CA PHE A 8 5.99 10.54 -1.80
C PHE A 8 5.30 11.26 -0.63
N ASP A 9 6.09 11.86 0.27
CA ASP A 9 5.57 12.31 1.59
C ASP A 9 5.20 13.80 1.67
N THR A 10 5.21 14.59 0.58
CA THR A 10 5.04 16.05 0.73
C THR A 10 4.06 16.76 -0.20
N ASN A 11 3.35 16.10 -1.13
CA ASN A 11 2.37 16.82 -1.98
C ASN A 11 1.24 15.99 -2.64
N VAL A 12 1.08 14.70 -2.32
CA VAL A 12 0.15 13.83 -3.08
C VAL A 12 -1.28 13.75 -2.53
N GLY A 13 -1.52 14.21 -1.30
CA GLY A 13 -2.84 14.21 -0.66
C GLY A 13 -2.84 13.47 0.68
N LEU A 14 -4.01 13.34 1.32
CA LEU A 14 -4.13 12.56 2.55
C LEU A 14 -3.89 11.08 2.26
N LYS A 15 -3.14 10.38 3.12
CA LYS A 15 -2.78 8.96 2.92
C LYS A 15 -3.98 8.01 2.92
N GLY A 16 -5.14 8.46 3.43
CA GLY A 16 -6.42 7.75 3.34
C GLY A 16 -7.29 8.10 2.13
N ASP A 17 -6.85 8.99 1.22
CA ASP A 17 -7.57 9.33 -0.01
C ASP A 17 -7.04 8.49 -1.19
N PRO A 18 -7.88 7.68 -1.88
CA PRO A 18 -7.48 6.94 -3.07
C PRO A 18 -6.80 7.80 -4.14
N LYS A 19 -7.20 9.07 -4.27
CA LYS A 19 -6.60 9.99 -5.25
C LYS A 19 -5.11 10.19 -5.04
N SER A 20 -4.62 10.09 -3.79
CA SER A 20 -3.20 10.20 -3.49
C SER A 20 -2.41 9.11 -4.22
N TYR A 21 -2.91 7.89 -4.23
CA TYR A 21 -2.26 6.75 -4.88
C TYR A 21 -2.38 6.81 -6.41
N THR A 22 -3.52 7.26 -6.93
CA THR A 22 -3.64 7.52 -8.38
C THR A 22 -2.66 8.61 -8.83
N ASN A 23 -2.45 9.65 -8.01
CA ASN A 23 -1.49 10.72 -8.30
C ASN A 23 -0.04 10.21 -8.26
N ILE A 24 0.31 9.37 -7.29
CA ILE A 24 1.63 8.71 -7.24
C ILE A 24 1.87 7.92 -8.53
N CYS A 25 0.93 7.05 -8.92
CA CYS A 25 1.03 6.22 -10.13
C CYS A 25 1.21 7.08 -11.39
N LYS A 26 0.49 8.20 -11.49
CA LYS A 26 0.66 9.19 -12.58
C LYS A 26 2.04 9.82 -12.59
N GLN A 27 2.57 10.22 -11.42
CA GLN A 27 3.90 10.85 -11.32
C GLN A 27 5.03 9.89 -11.72
N ILE A 28 4.89 8.60 -11.40
CA ILE A 28 5.86 7.58 -11.80
C ILE A 28 5.58 7.00 -13.20
N ASN A 29 4.49 7.41 -13.85
CA ASN A 29 4.04 6.93 -15.15
C ASN A 29 3.91 5.39 -15.22
N VAL A 30 3.28 4.79 -14.20
CA VAL A 30 3.01 3.36 -14.10
C VAL A 30 1.51 3.15 -13.93
N ASP A 31 0.97 2.08 -14.52
CA ASP A 31 -0.42 1.70 -14.31
C ASP A 31 -0.62 1.24 -12.85
N PRO A 32 -1.64 1.73 -12.13
CA PRO A 32 -1.90 1.33 -10.74
C PRO A 32 -1.89 -0.18 -10.51
N SER A 33 -2.42 -0.97 -11.46
CA SER A 33 -2.49 -2.43 -11.36
C SER A 33 -1.12 -3.13 -11.36
N GLN A 34 -0.05 -2.42 -11.75
CA GLN A 34 1.33 -2.91 -11.76
C GLN A 34 2.11 -2.51 -10.50
N VAL A 35 1.48 -1.80 -9.57
CA VAL A 35 2.12 -1.31 -8.34
C VAL A 35 1.68 -2.15 -7.16
N LEU A 36 2.65 -2.72 -6.45
CA LEU A 36 2.46 -3.32 -5.14
C LEU A 36 2.75 -2.28 -4.05
N PHE A 37 1.72 -1.98 -3.25
CA PHE A 37 1.80 -1.11 -2.10
C PHE A 37 1.83 -1.92 -0.80
N LEU A 38 2.77 -1.59 0.08
CA LEU A 38 3.01 -2.26 1.35
C LEU A 38 2.85 -1.24 2.47
N THR A 39 1.93 -1.49 3.41
CA THR A 39 1.67 -0.59 4.55
C THR A 39 1.29 -1.41 5.77
N ASP A 40 1.54 -0.87 6.96
CA ASP A 40 1.02 -1.39 8.23
C ASP A 40 -0.30 -0.72 8.63
N ILE A 41 -0.80 0.23 7.83
CA ILE A 41 -1.99 1.03 8.12
C ILE A 41 -3.16 0.60 7.23
N GLU A 42 -4.23 0.13 7.84
CA GLU A 42 -5.40 -0.39 7.11
C GLU A 42 -6.10 0.66 6.22
N ALA A 43 -6.18 1.90 6.70
CA ALA A 43 -6.82 2.98 5.95
C ALA A 43 -6.07 3.28 4.64
N GLU A 44 -4.73 3.21 4.69
CA GLU A 44 -3.88 3.35 3.51
C GLU A 44 -4.06 2.15 2.58
N ALA A 45 -4.13 0.94 3.13
CA ALA A 45 -4.32 -0.27 2.34
C ALA A 45 -5.64 -0.24 1.55
N ARG A 46 -6.74 0.18 2.19
CA ARG A 46 -8.04 0.36 1.54
C ARG A 46 -7.97 1.44 0.45
N ALA A 47 -7.41 2.60 0.74
CA ALA A 47 -7.30 3.68 -0.23
C ALA A 47 -6.43 3.30 -1.45
N ALA A 48 -5.33 2.58 -1.25
CA ALA A 48 -4.49 2.08 -2.33
C ALA A 48 -5.23 1.04 -3.19
N ARG A 49 -5.98 0.11 -2.56
CA ARG A 49 -6.80 -0.88 -3.27
C ARG A 49 -7.90 -0.22 -4.10
N GLU A 50 -8.58 0.78 -3.56
CA GLU A 50 -9.59 1.58 -4.28
C GLU A 50 -9.01 2.35 -5.47
N ALA A 51 -7.75 2.77 -5.37
CA ALA A 51 -7.03 3.40 -6.47
C ALA A 51 -6.53 2.43 -7.54
N GLY A 52 -6.73 1.12 -7.35
CA GLY A 52 -6.38 0.06 -8.29
C GLY A 52 -5.00 -0.58 -8.07
N LEU A 53 -4.33 -0.28 -6.96
CA LEU A 53 -3.04 -0.88 -6.63
C LEU A 53 -3.22 -2.29 -6.06
N GLN A 54 -2.20 -3.14 -6.26
CA GLN A 54 -2.04 -4.34 -5.47
C GLN A 54 -1.60 -3.92 -4.06
N THR A 55 -2.17 -4.52 -3.02
CA THR A 55 -1.93 -4.08 -1.65
C THR A 55 -1.70 -5.28 -0.72
N MET A 56 -0.68 -5.19 0.12
CA MET A 56 -0.43 -6.15 1.21
C MET A 56 -0.18 -5.39 2.52
N LEU A 57 -0.65 -5.97 3.62
CA LEU A 57 -0.40 -5.46 4.96
C LEU A 57 0.89 -6.03 5.53
N VAL A 58 1.71 -5.19 6.15
CA VAL A 58 2.97 -5.59 6.75
C VAL A 58 2.85 -5.54 8.27
N VAL A 59 3.03 -6.69 8.93
CA VAL A 59 2.99 -6.78 10.40
C VAL A 59 4.40 -6.95 10.94
N ARG A 60 4.85 -5.96 11.70
CA ARG A 60 6.13 -5.98 12.44
C ARG A 60 5.88 -5.87 13.94
N GLU A 61 6.88 -6.27 14.71
CA GLU A 61 6.85 -6.10 16.17
C GLU A 61 6.70 -4.61 16.51
N GLY A 62 5.69 -4.27 17.31
CA GLY A 62 5.36 -2.89 17.69
C GLY A 62 4.27 -2.21 16.86
N ASN A 63 3.80 -2.82 15.76
CA ASN A 63 2.67 -2.28 15.00
C ASN A 63 1.35 -2.42 15.77
N ALA A 64 0.41 -1.50 15.49
CA ALA A 64 -0.95 -1.64 15.99
C ALA A 64 -1.58 -2.96 15.47
N PRO A 65 -2.42 -3.63 16.26
CA PRO A 65 -3.10 -4.83 15.80
C PRO A 65 -4.01 -4.50 14.62
N LEU A 66 -3.96 -5.34 13.60
CA LEU A 66 -4.91 -5.30 12.49
C LEU A 66 -6.26 -5.86 12.95
N SER A 67 -7.34 -5.28 12.44
CA SER A 67 -8.69 -5.78 12.55
C SER A 67 -8.84 -7.11 11.83
N GLU A 68 -9.74 -7.96 12.33
CA GLU A 68 -10.06 -9.24 11.69
C GLU A 68 -10.60 -9.07 10.26
N GLU A 69 -11.21 -7.93 9.96
CA GLU A 69 -11.69 -7.59 8.62
C GLU A 69 -10.50 -7.34 7.69
N ALA A 70 -9.53 -6.52 8.12
CA ALA A 70 -8.33 -6.26 7.33
C ALA A 70 -7.50 -7.52 7.06
N ILE A 71 -7.39 -8.42 8.05
CA ILE A 71 -6.69 -9.72 7.88
C ILE A 71 -7.41 -10.63 6.87
N ARG A 72 -8.73 -10.54 6.76
CA ARG A 72 -9.52 -11.29 5.75
C ARG A 72 -9.41 -10.69 4.35
N ASP A 73 -9.36 -9.36 4.29
CA ASP A 73 -9.43 -8.60 3.04
C ASP A 73 -8.09 -8.43 2.32
N PHE A 74 -6.98 -8.55 3.05
CA PHE A 74 -5.64 -8.30 2.53
C PHE A 74 -4.70 -9.47 2.84
N SER A 75 -3.75 -9.70 1.94
CA SER A 75 -2.62 -10.57 2.26
C SER A 75 -1.74 -9.88 3.30
N VAL A 76 -1.39 -10.60 4.36
CA VAL A 76 -0.54 -10.12 5.45
C VAL A 76 0.82 -10.78 5.34
N ILE A 77 1.89 -10.00 5.39
CA ILE A 77 3.27 -10.47 5.41
C ILE A 77 4.01 -9.97 6.64
N HIS A 78 4.97 -10.75 7.12
CA HIS A 78 5.84 -10.36 8.23
C HIS A 78 7.24 -9.92 7.75
N SER A 79 7.59 -10.27 6.52
CA SER A 79 8.85 -9.97 5.87
C SER A 79 8.67 -9.79 4.36
N LEU A 80 9.58 -9.02 3.73
CA LEU A 80 9.58 -8.85 2.28
C LEU A 80 9.91 -10.15 1.51
N GLY A 81 10.45 -11.17 2.19
CA GLY A 81 10.74 -12.48 1.59
C GLY A 81 9.50 -13.33 1.32
N GLU A 82 8.34 -12.94 1.84
CA GLU A 82 7.05 -13.61 1.63
C GLU A 82 6.31 -13.12 0.38
N ILE A 83 6.86 -12.11 -0.32
CA ILE A 83 6.30 -11.60 -1.57
C ILE A 83 6.65 -12.61 -2.68
N VAL A 84 5.63 -13.27 -3.23
CA VAL A 84 5.73 -14.27 -4.31
C VAL A 84 5.42 -13.69 -5.68
#